data_AF-A0A960S593-F1
#
_entry.id   AF-A0A960S593-F1
#
_cell.length_a   1.000
_cell.length_b   1.000
_cell.length_c   1.000
_cell.angle_alpha   90.00
_cell.angle_beta   90.00
_cell.angle_gamma   90.00
#
_symmetry.space_group_name_H-M   'P 1'
#
loop_
_entity.id
_entity.type
_entity.pdbx_description
1 polymer ?
#
loop_
_entity_poly.entity_id
_entity_poly.type
_entity_poly.pdbx_seq_one_letter_code
_entity_poly.pdbx_strand_id
1 'polypeptide(L)'
;MIARSNNKRVISVFVLAMLNVSIMASLRNLPLVAELGYKMIFFFAVVAFAFLIPCALVSAELATGWSKSGGIYVWVREALGDRWGFFSIWM
;
A
#
# COMPACT_ATOMS: atom_id res chain seq x y z
N MET A 1 28.92 30.65 6.62
CA MET A 1 28.83 29.24 6.16
C MET A 1 27.58 28.64 6.81
N ILE A 2 26.43 28.62 6.12
CA ILE A 2 25.16 28.18 6.72
C ILE A 2 25.10 26.64 6.65
N ALA A 3 25.11 25.99 7.82
CA ALA A 3 24.89 24.56 7.92
C ALA A 3 23.44 24.24 7.53
N ARG A 4 23.23 23.56 6.40
CA ARG A 4 21.94 22.94 6.06
C ARG A 4 21.67 21.84 7.08
N SER A 5 20.75 22.10 8.02
CA SER A 5 20.15 21.06 8.85
C SER A 5 19.44 20.06 7.94
N ASN A 6 20.05 18.90 7.74
CA ASN A 6 19.49 17.79 6.97
C ASN A 6 18.49 17.03 7.85
N ASN A 7 17.38 17.70 8.18
CA ASN A 7 16.31 17.09 8.95
C ASN A 7 15.54 16.14 8.03
N LYS A 8 15.90 14.85 8.06
CA LYS A 8 15.14 13.79 7.39
C LYS A 8 13.74 13.78 8.02
N ARG A 9 12.76 14.37 7.34
CA ARG A 9 11.36 14.33 7.79
C ARG A 9 10.88 12.88 7.67
N VAL A 10 10.77 12.21 8.81
CA VAL A 10 10.21 10.86 8.89
C VAL A 10 8.73 10.97 9.17
N ILE A 11 7.91 10.23 8.42
CA ILE A 11 6.47 10.14 8.68
C ILE A 11 6.28 9.16 9.84
N SER A 12 5.51 9.56 10.86
CA SER A 12 5.13 8.66 11.96
C SER A 12 4.29 7.50 11.42
N VAL A 13 4.49 6.29 11.96
CA VAL A 13 3.74 5.09 11.58
C VAL A 13 2.23 5.32 11.65
N PHE A 14 1.77 6.07 12.65
CA PHE A 14 0.36 6.42 12.79
C PHE A 14 -0.15 7.26 11.62
N VAL A 15 0.63 8.27 11.18
CA VAL A 15 0.26 9.13 10.06
C VAL A 15 0.27 8.33 8.75
N LEU A 16 1.23 7.42 8.58
CA LEU A 16 1.29 6.52 7.42
C LEU A 16 0.09 5.57 7.37
N ALA A 17 -0.32 5.01 8.51
CA ALA A 17 -1.51 4.16 8.61
C ALA A 17 -2.78 4.94 8.26
N MET A 18 -2.95 6.15 8.79
CA MET A 18 -4.10 7.01 8.49
C MET A 18 -4.17 7.41 7.01
N LEU A 19 -3.02 7.64 6.37
CA LEU A 19 -2.95 7.86 4.93
C LEU A 19 -3.50 6.66 4.15
N ASN A 20 -3.10 5.44 4.49
CA ASN A 20 -3.60 4.22 3.84
C ASN A 20 -5.12 4.05 4.06
N VAL A 21 -5.63 4.33 5.26
CA VAL A 21 -7.08 4.26 5.55
C VAL A 21 -7.87 5.25 4.68
N SER A 22 -7.35 6.47 4.50
CA SER A 22 -8.01 7.48 3.67
C SER A 22 -8.16 7.06 2.20
N ILE A 23 -7.16 6.34 1.67
CA ILE A 23 -7.18 5.82 0.30
C ILE A 23 -8.22 4.70 0.15
N MET A 24 -8.37 3.86 1.17
CA MET A 24 -9.32 2.73 1.15
C MET A 24 -10.77 3.15 1.35
N ALA A 25 -11.03 4.27 2.02
CA ALA A 25 -12.37 4.76 2.32
C ALA A 25 -13.09 5.27 1.06
N SER A 26 -13.66 4.36 0.27
CA SER A 26 -14.46 4.69 -0.92
C SER A 26 -15.95 4.63 -0.60
N LEU A 27 -16.62 5.79 -0.65
CA LEU A 27 -18.08 5.89 -0.47
C LEU A 27 -18.86 5.17 -1.58
N ARG A 28 -18.24 4.97 -2.76
CA ARG A 28 -18.89 4.37 -3.93
C ARG A 28 -19.31 2.92 -3.70
N ASN A 29 -18.59 2.18 -2.86
CA ASN A 29 -18.87 0.75 -2.66
C ASN A 29 -19.88 0.51 -1.52
N LEU A 30 -20.25 1.55 -0.76
CA LEU A 30 -21.19 1.44 0.36
C LEU A 30 -22.61 0.99 -0.05
N PRO A 31 -23.21 1.41 -1.17
CA PRO A 31 -24.53 0.94 -1.58
C PRO A 31 -24.54 -0.56 -1.87
N LEU A 32 -23.49 -1.08 -2.51
CA LEU A 32 -23.33 -2.49 -2.83
C LEU A 32 -23.11 -3.35 -1.58
N VAL A 33 -22.39 -2.81 -0.59
CA VAL A 33 -22.24 -3.39 0.75
C VAL A 33 -23.57 -3.43 1.50
N ALA A 34 -24.40 -2.39 1.36
CA ALA A 34 -25.70 -2.30 2.03
C ALA A 34 -26.71 -3.30 1.48
N GLU A 35 -26.70 -3.58 0.18
CA GLU A 35 -27.58 -4.56 -0.47
C GLU A 35 -27.32 -6.00 0.03
N LEU A 36 -26.05 -6.36 0.26
CA LEU A 36 -25.66 -7.66 0.82
C LEU A 36 -25.99 -7.81 2.32
N GLY A 37 -26.27 -6.71 3.01
CA GLY A 37 -26.60 -6.68 4.43
C GLY A 37 -25.51 -7.32 5.31
N TYR A 38 -25.93 -7.95 6.41
CA TYR A 38 -25.01 -8.51 7.43
C TYR A 38 -24.03 -9.57 6.91
N LYS A 39 -24.32 -10.24 5.78
CA LYS A 39 -23.41 -11.24 5.19
C LYS A 39 -22.09 -10.62 4.74
N MET A 40 -22.06 -9.32 4.45
CA MET A 40 -20.86 -8.63 3.98
C MET A 40 -19.74 -8.60 5.04
N ILE A 41 -20.07 -8.63 6.33
CA ILE A 41 -19.06 -8.73 7.41
C ILE A 41 -18.21 -9.99 7.25
N PHE A 42 -18.83 -11.12 6.92
CA PHE A 42 -18.12 -12.38 6.74
C PHE A 42 -17.16 -12.30 5.55
N PHE A 43 -17.63 -11.77 4.42
CA PHE A 43 -16.78 -11.59 3.24
C PHE A 43 -15.63 -10.60 3.49
N PHE A 44 -15.87 -9.50 4.21
CA PHE A 44 -14.79 -8.59 4.58
C PHE A 44 -13.77 -9.22 5.52
N ALA A 45 -14.20 -10.07 6.47
CA ALA A 45 -13.27 -10.82 7.30
C ALA A 45 -12.40 -11.76 6.45
N VAL A 46 -13.02 -12.52 5.52
CA VAL A 46 -12.28 -13.40 4.61
C VAL A 46 -11.27 -12.61 3.77
N VAL A 47 -11.68 -11.48 3.18
CA VAL A 47 -10.77 -10.63 2.38
C VAL A 47 -9.65 -10.03 3.25
N ALA A 48 -9.95 -9.60 4.47
CA ALA A 48 -8.94 -9.09 5.38
C ALA A 48 -7.86 -10.14 5.68
N PHE A 49 -8.28 -11.38 6.00
CA PHE A 49 -7.32 -12.44 6.34
C PHE A 49 -6.61 -13.04 5.13
N ALA A 50 -7.32 -13.28 4.03
CA ALA A 50 -6.76 -13.97 2.86
C ALA A 50 -6.03 -13.04 1.89
N PHE A 51 -6.35 -11.74 1.88
CA PHE A 51 -5.78 -10.80 0.92
C PHE A 51 -5.00 -9.65 1.59
N LEU A 52 -5.61 -8.95 2.56
CA LEU A 52 -5.00 -7.76 3.15
C LEU A 52 -3.74 -8.10 3.95
N ILE A 53 -3.81 -9.10 4.84
CA ILE A 53 -2.66 -9.48 5.69
C ILE A 53 -1.48 -9.99 4.86
N PRO A 54 -1.65 -10.96 3.93
CA PRO A 54 -0.53 -11.43 3.11
C PRO A 54 0.07 -10.31 2.25
N CYS A 55 -0.77 -9.45 1.66
CA CYS A 55 -0.31 -8.34 0.84
C CYS A 55 0.49 -7.31 1.66
N ALA A 56 0.03 -7.00 2.88
CA ALA A 56 0.72 -6.10 3.79
C ALA A 56 2.10 -6.64 4.21
N LEU A 57 2.20 -7.94 4.48
CA LEU A 57 3.47 -8.61 4.81
C LEU A 57 4.44 -8.59 3.63
N VAL A 58 4.00 -8.96 2.43
CA VAL A 58 4.84 -8.92 1.22
C VAL A 58 5.32 -7.50 0.93
N SER A 59 4.43 -6.51 1.06
CA SER A 59 4.78 -5.10 0.87
C SER A 59 5.78 -4.61 1.92
N ALA A 60 5.67 -5.07 3.17
CA ALA A 60 6.59 -4.74 4.24
C ALA A 60 8.00 -5.33 3.97
N GLU A 61 8.07 -6.60 3.59
CA GLU A 61 9.35 -7.27 3.23
C GLU A 61 10.03 -6.61 2.04
N LEU A 62 9.28 -6.25 1.00
CA LEU A 62 9.84 -5.56 -0.17
C LEU A 62 10.28 -4.11 0.17
N ALA A 63 9.53 -3.43 1.03
CA ALA A 63 9.87 -2.07 1.46
C ALA A 63 11.15 -2.02 2.32
N THR A 64 11.39 -3.03 3.16
CA THR A 64 12.60 -3.12 3.98
C THR A 64 13.79 -3.67 3.20
N GLY A 65 13.58 -4.64 2.31
CA GLY A 65 14.62 -5.24 1.47
C GLY A 65 15.19 -4.27 0.43
N TRP A 66 14.37 -3.38 -0.12
CA TRP A 66 14.78 -2.40 -1.14
C TRP A 66 14.36 -0.98 -0.74
N SER A 67 15.22 -0.32 0.05
CA SER A 67 14.98 1.03 0.57
C SER A 67 15.09 2.17 -0.46
N LYS A 68 15.16 1.86 -1.76
CA LYS A 68 15.21 2.87 -2.82
C LYS A 68 13.82 3.50 -2.96
N SER A 69 13.75 4.82 -2.98
CA SER A 69 12.50 5.56 -3.18
C SER A 69 11.89 5.27 -4.56
N GLY A 70 10.82 4.47 -4.59
CA GLY A 70 10.08 4.18 -5.83
C GLY A 70 9.06 3.04 -5.78
N GLY A 71 8.88 2.39 -4.62
CA GLY A 71 7.76 1.47 -4.37
C GLY A 71 7.67 0.31 -5.37
N ILE A 72 6.46 -0.03 -5.81
CA ILE A 72 6.18 -1.14 -6.74
C ILE A 72 7.07 -1.09 -7.99
N TYR A 73 7.28 0.09 -8.58
CA TYR A 73 8.10 0.22 -9.78
C TYR A 73 9.53 -0.28 -9.57
N VAL A 74 10.13 0.08 -8.43
CA VAL A 74 11.50 -0.34 -8.12
C VAL A 74 11.55 -1.83 -7.81
N TRP A 75 10.56 -2.36 -7.08
CA TRP A 75 10.51 -3.79 -6.75
C TRP A 75 10.40 -4.65 -8.02
N VAL A 76 9.52 -4.28 -8.95
CA VAL A 76 9.34 -4.99 -10.21
C VAL A 76 10.54 -4.80 -11.13
N ARG A 77 11.10 -3.59 -11.20
CA ARG A 77 12.29 -3.31 -12.02
C ARG A 77 13.50 -4.10 -11.56
N GLU A 78 13.73 -4.21 -10.26
CA GLU A 78 14.87 -4.95 -9.72
C GLU A 78 14.70 -6.47 -9.92
N ALA A 79 13.46 -6.98 -9.89
CA ALA A 79 13.18 -8.41 -10.10
C ALA A 79 13.14 -8.84 -11.59
N LEU A 80 12.56 -8.01 -12.47
CA LEU A 80 12.18 -8.38 -13.83
C LEU A 80 12.75 -7.46 -14.92
N GLY A 81 13.45 -6.38 -14.54
CA GLY A 81 14.06 -5.41 -15.43
C GLY A 81 13.17 -4.22 -15.83
N ASP A 82 13.75 -3.27 -16.56
CA ASP A 82 13.16 -1.95 -16.84
C ASP A 82 11.82 -1.99 -17.59
N ARG A 83 11.65 -2.93 -18.51
CA ARG A 83 10.41 -3.07 -19.30
C ARG A 83 9.21 -3.45 -18.43
N TRP A 84 9.41 -4.40 -17.52
CA TRP A 84 8.38 -4.86 -16.60
C TRP A 84 8.14 -3.86 -15.48
N GLY A 85 9.18 -3.14 -15.04
CA GLY A 85 9.03 -2.00 -14.14
C GLY A 85 8.09 -0.93 -14.72
N PHE A 86 8.31 -0.50 -15.96
CA PHE A 86 7.42 0.46 -16.62
C PHE A 86 5.99 -0.08 -16.76
N PHE A 87 5.83 -1.35 -17.14
CA PHE A 87 4.51 -1.97 -17.22
C PHE A 87 3.76 -1.94 -15.88
N SER A 88 4.44 -2.17 -14.76
CA SER A 88 3.82 -2.20 -13.43
C SER A 88 3.28 -0.86 -12.92
N ILE A 89 3.77 0.28 -13.43
CA ILE A 89 3.25 1.60 -13.07
C ILE A 89 2.19 2.10 -14.05
N TRP A 90 2.17 1.52 -15.26
CA TRP A 90 1.31 1.95 -16.36
C TRP A 90 -0.05 1.25 -16.36
N MET A 91 -0.10 -0.01 -15.89
CA MET A 91 -1.33 -0.75 -15.59
C MET A 91 -2.00 -0.23 -14.32
#